data_AF-A0A453QAU8-F1
#
_entry.id   AF-A0A453QAU8-F1
#
_cell.length_a   1.000
_cell.length_b   1.000
_cell.length_c   1.000
_cell.angle_alpha   90.00
_cell.angle_beta   90.00
_cell.angle_gamma   90.00
#
_symmetry.space_group_name_H-M   'P 1'
#
loop_
_entity.id
_entity.type
_entity.pdbx_description
1 polymer ?
#
loop_
_entity_poly.entity_id
_entity_poly.type
_entity_poly.pdbx_seq_one_letter_code
_entity_poly.pdbx_strand_id
1 'polypeptide(L)' 'AQGPDFMVRTAKKSMLEELESMLEIVDPQPPGKQRSFNRRKFDLPEGGAIPNEKTAGVNNAVRVINTGKGKQ' A
#
# COMPACT_ATOMS: atom_id res chain seq x y z
N ALA A 1 -12.17 19.14 17.62
CA ALA A 1 -13.13 18.22 18.28
C ALA A 1 -12.57 16.81 18.26
N GLN A 2 -12.47 16.15 19.42
CA GLN A 2 -12.20 14.71 19.54
C GLN A 2 -13.49 13.96 19.17
N GLY A 3 -13.75 13.80 17.88
CA GLY A 3 -14.86 12.98 17.39
C GLY A 3 -14.54 11.48 17.43
N PRO A 4 -15.52 10.61 17.16
CA PRO A 4 -15.31 9.17 17.01
C PRO A 4 -14.15 8.83 16.06
N ASP A 5 -14.06 9.54 14.94
CA ASP A 5 -12.99 9.39 13.95
C ASP A 5 -11.59 9.69 14.50
N PHE A 6 -11.48 10.65 15.44
CA PHE A 6 -10.21 10.97 16.08
C PHE A 6 -9.77 9.83 17.00
N MET A 7 -10.69 9.25 17.76
CA MET A 7 -10.39 8.10 18.62
C MET A 7 -9.97 6.87 17.80
N VAL A 8 -10.67 6.60 16.69
CA VAL A 8 -10.33 5.49 15.78
C VAL A 8 -8.94 5.70 15.16
N ARG A 9 -8.62 6.91 14.71
CA ARG A 9 -7.28 7.23 14.17
C ARG A 9 -6.20 7.12 15.24
N THR A 10 -6.49 7.54 16.46
CA THR A 10 -5.55 7.46 17.59
C THR A 10 -5.29 6.01 17.98
N ALA A 11 -6.33 5.19 18.10
CA ALA A 11 -6.20 3.76 18.37
C ALA A 11 -5.40 3.06 17.26
N LYS A 12 -5.71 3.33 15.99
CA LYS A 12 -4.96 2.77 14.86
C LYS A 12 -3.49 3.19 14.89
N LYS A 13 -3.19 4.45 15.20
CA LYS A 13 -1.83 4.95 15.32
C LYS A 13 -1.08 4.26 16.46
N SER A 14 -1.71 4.13 17.63
CA SER A 14 -1.14 3.43 18.78
C SER A 14 -0.79 1.98 18.46
N MET A 15 -1.69 1.25 17.76
CA MET A 15 -1.43 -0.14 17.37
C MET A 15 -0.26 -0.24 16.38
N LEU A 16 -0.15 0.71 15.45
CA LEU A 16 0.97 0.74 14.51
C LEU A 16 2.30 1.01 15.23
N GLU A 17 2.33 1.93 16.18
CA GLU A 17 3.53 2.23 16.97
C GLU A 17 4.00 1.02 17.79
N GLU A 18 3.07 0.30 18.43
CA GLU A 18 3.38 -0.93 19.17
C GLU A 18 3.97 -2.01 18.27
N LEU A 19 3.31 -2.29 17.12
CA LEU A 19 3.80 -3.26 16.15
C LEU A 19 5.16 -2.86 15.57
N GLU A 20 5.38 -1.58 15.33
CA GLU A 20 6.67 -1.07 14.87
C GLU A 20 7.76 -1.23 15.94
N SER A 21 7.43 -1.08 17.22
CA SER A 21 8.34 -1.33 18.33
C SER A 21 8.73 -2.81 18.42
N MET A 22 7.75 -3.72 18.37
CA MET A 22 8.00 -5.16 18.39
C MET A 22 8.90 -5.61 17.23
N LEU A 23 8.68 -5.04 16.05
CA LEU A 23 9.47 -5.37 14.87
C LEU A 23 10.91 -4.83 14.95
N GLU A 24 11.16 -3.71 15.62
CA GLU A 24 12.53 -3.21 15.84
C GLU A 24 13.37 -4.16 16.70
N ILE A 25 12.74 -4.88 17.63
CA ILE A 25 13.41 -5.84 18.51
C ILE A 25 13.88 -7.06 17.71
N VAL A 26 13.06 -7.50 16.74
CA VAL A 26 13.31 -8.70 15.94
C VAL A 26 14.17 -8.42 14.72
N ASP A 27 13.98 -7.26 14.08
CA ASP A 27 14.71 -6.81 12.88
C ASP A 27 15.12 -5.33 13.04
N PRO A 28 16.22 -5.06 13.76
CA PRO A 28 16.70 -3.70 14.01
C PRO A 28 17.19 -3.07 12.71
N GLN A 29 16.42 -2.11 12.19
CA GLN A 29 16.74 -1.45 10.93
C GLN A 29 17.73 -0.29 11.16
N PRO A 30 18.75 -0.09 10.31
CA PRO A 30 19.70 1.00 10.47
C PRO A 30 19.01 2.38 10.44
N PRO A 31 19.48 3.33 11.27
CA PRO A 31 18.89 4.66 11.38
C PRO A 31 18.97 5.41 10.03
N GLY A 32 17.88 6.09 9.65
CA GLY A 32 17.82 6.96 8.46
C GLY A 32 16.96 6.45 7.29
N LYS A 33 16.44 5.22 7.34
CA LYS A 33 15.47 4.70 6.36
C LYS A 33 14.04 4.90 6.88
N GLN A 34 13.09 5.32 6.03
CA GLN A 34 11.68 5.46 6.44
C GLN A 34 11.14 4.11 6.95
N ARG A 35 10.93 4.01 8.28
CA ARG A 35 10.58 2.79 9.02
C ARG A 35 9.33 2.08 8.48
N SER A 36 8.29 2.83 8.13
CA SER A 36 6.98 2.26 7.76
C SER A 36 6.84 1.84 6.28
N PHE A 37 7.75 2.28 5.40
CA PHE A 37 7.73 1.91 3.98
C PHE A 37 8.72 0.79 3.64
N ASN A 38 9.86 0.73 4.33
CA ASN A 38 10.88 -0.28 4.05
C ASN A 38 10.60 -1.64 4.72
N ARG A 39 9.84 -1.68 5.83
CA ARG A 39 9.45 -2.94 6.48
C ARG A 39 8.34 -3.68 5.74
N ARG A 40 7.57 -2.97 4.91
CA ARG A 40 6.58 -3.58 4.00
C ARG A 40 7.27 -4.04 2.72
N LYS A 41 8.29 -4.87 2.84
CA LYS A 41 8.62 -5.81 1.77
C LYS A 41 7.59 -6.93 1.90
N PHE A 42 6.34 -6.66 1.50
CA PHE A 42 5.56 -7.75 0.91
C PHE A 42 6.50 -8.41 -0.09
N ASP A 43 6.56 -9.74 -0.16
CA ASP A 43 7.34 -10.48 -1.17
C ASP A 43 6.76 -10.21 -2.57
N LEU A 44 6.84 -8.95 -2.96
CA LEU A 44 6.71 -8.44 -4.30
C LEU A 44 8.09 -8.69 -4.88
N PRO A 45 8.18 -9.47 -5.97
CA PRO A 45 9.47 -9.72 -6.61
C PRO A 45 10.17 -8.38 -6.81
N GLU A 46 11.38 -8.29 -6.25
CA GLU A 46 12.15 -7.05 -6.16
C GLU A 46 12.23 -6.39 -7.53
N GLY A 47 11.54 -5.26 -7.70
CA GLY A 47 11.59 -4.51 -8.96
C GLY A 47 11.05 -5.24 -10.19
N GLY A 48 10.12 -6.18 -10.06
CA GLY A 48 9.46 -6.75 -11.24
C GLY A 48 8.68 -5.68 -11.98
N ALA A 49 9.26 -5.13 -13.06
CA ALA A 49 8.54 -4.28 -14.02
C ALA A 49 7.18 -4.93 -14.30
N ILE A 50 6.08 -4.16 -14.18
CA ILE A 50 4.78 -4.69 -14.57
C ILE A 50 4.92 -5.12 -16.04
N PRO A 51 4.81 -6.42 -16.36
CA PRO A 51 5.06 -6.88 -17.72
C PRO A 51 4.10 -6.15 -18.65
N ASN A 52 4.61 -5.70 -19.80
CA ASN A 52 3.87 -4.90 -20.78
C ASN A 52 2.51 -5.51 -21.18
N GLU A 53 2.39 -6.83 -21.04
CA GLU A 53 1.15 -7.57 -21.22
C GLU A 53 0.05 -7.19 -20.21
N LYS A 54 0.40 -7.00 -18.92
CA LYS A 54 -0.55 -6.59 -17.88
C LYS A 54 -1.04 -5.16 -18.11
N THR A 55 -0.16 -4.25 -18.52
CA THR A 55 -0.54 -2.88 -18.90
C THR A 55 -1.38 -2.85 -20.18
N ALA A 56 -1.06 -3.67 -21.18
CA ALA A 56 -1.87 -3.82 -22.39
C ALA A 56 -3.28 -4.37 -22.09
N GLY A 57 -3.40 -5.34 -21.17
CA GLY A 57 -4.68 -5.89 -20.72
C GLY A 57 -5.58 -4.84 -20.08
N VAL A 58 -5.02 -4.01 -19.19
CA VAL A 58 -5.76 -2.89 -18.55
C VAL A 58 -6.21 -1.86 -19.59
N ASN A 59 -5.34 -1.47 -20.52
CA ASN A 59 -5.67 -0.53 -21.58
C ASN A 59 -6.81 -1.04 -22.47
N ASN A 60 -6.83 -2.33 -22.80
CA ASN A 60 -7.91 -2.93 -23.58
C ASN A 60 -9.23 -2.94 -22.80
N ALA A 61 -9.22 -3.28 -21.51
CA ALA A 61 -10.41 -3.25 -20.67
C ALA A 61 -11.01 -1.84 -20.58
N VAL A 62 -10.17 -0.82 -20.35
CA VAL A 62 -10.60 0.60 -20.33
C VAL A 62 -11.17 1.01 -21.68
N ARG A 63 -10.54 0.63 -22.79
CA ARG A 63 -11.05 0.87 -24.14
C ARG A 63 -12.44 0.27 -24.33
N VAL A 64 -12.61 -1.02 -24.01
CA VAL A 64 -13.89 -1.73 -24.14
C VAL A 64 -15.00 -1.06 -23.31
N ILE A 65 -14.71 -0.67 -22.08
CA ILE A 65 -15.66 0.03 -21.20
C ILE A 65 -16.06 1.39 -21.78
N ASN A 66 -15.10 2.17 -22.27
CA ASN A 66 -15.38 3.49 -22.85
C ASN A 66 -16.12 3.39 -24.19
N THR A 67 -15.82 2.38 -25.01
CA THR A 67 -16.53 2.12 -26.28
C THR A 67 -17.92 1.50 -26.06
N GLY A 68 -18.12 0.74 -24.98
CA GLY A 68 -19.40 0.14 -24.63
C GLY A 68 -20.38 1.14 -24.00
N LYS A 69 -19.88 2.22 -23.39
CA LYS A 69 -20.69 3.33 -22.86
C LYS A 69 -21.20 4.31 -23.92
N GLY A 70 -20.93 4.06 -25.20
CA GLY A 70 -21.41 4.86 -26.34
C GLY A 70 -22.62 4.28 -27.08
N LYS A 71 -23.26 3.22 -26.56
CA LYS A 71 -24.52 2.68 -27.10
C LYS A 71 -25.53 2.43 -25.98
N GLN A 72 -25.93 3.49 -25.30
CA GLN A 72 -27.26 3.64 -24.70
C GLN A 72 -27.75 5.05 -24.99
#